data_AF-Q8TTD2-F1
#
_entry.id   AF-Q8TTD2-F1
#
_cell.length_a   1.000
_cell.length_b   1.000
_cell.length_c   1.000
_cell.angle_alpha   90.00
_cell.angle_beta   90.00
_cell.angle_gamma   90.00
#
_symmetry.space_group_name_H-M   'P 1'
#
loop_
_entity.id
_entity.type
_entity.pdbx_description
1 polymer ?
#
loop_
_entity_poly.entity_id
_entity_poly.type
_entity_poly.pdbx_seq_one_letter_code
_entity_poly.pdbx_strand_id
1 'polypeptide(L)'
;MRKLIRSTWCRMTASVTLSVILILLAPSVSLAGTGDDSDASSPEVGVEWVNDYTWPYSDLSYCDDSANGLYNRLGNEGWTKSFNKGNSNAKAAHFEQANQDSQYIDAVDIALYSGHGSTDKLDVSTVTEKVYHDEAEWGDYDLEWIGLDCCLAGSGDFSSSLNGAHLILGFSTNCYDSDLGLHWANYLVDDGSNDVAYTVKNSWFYGADVDQPSGVTAKVFGETSSCGNDYIWGQGSVITDPPVDSSYTYWTYNMG
;
A
#
# COMPACT_ATOMS: atom_id res chain seq x y z
N MET A 1 -62.19 -73.38 -10.71
CA MET A 1 -61.59 -74.38 -9.80
C MET A 1 -60.22 -74.76 -10.37
N ARG A 2 -59.17 -74.76 -9.53
CA ARG A 2 -57.75 -75.13 -9.76
C ARG A 2 -56.73 -74.01 -10.05
N LYS A 3 -55.78 -73.95 -9.11
CA LYS A 3 -54.51 -73.22 -9.02
C LYS A 3 -53.63 -73.33 -10.27
N LEU A 4 -52.80 -72.32 -10.51
CA LEU A 4 -51.44 -72.52 -11.02
C LEU A 4 -50.48 -71.41 -10.55
N ILE A 5 -49.36 -71.86 -10.01
CA ILE A 5 -48.23 -71.14 -9.43
C ILE A 5 -47.32 -70.64 -10.56
N ARG A 6 -46.82 -69.39 -10.48
CA ARG A 6 -45.63 -68.91 -11.21
C ARG A 6 -44.91 -67.90 -10.32
N SER A 7 -43.89 -68.32 -9.57
CA SER A 7 -42.45 -68.28 -9.89
C SER A 7 -41.92 -66.88 -10.17
N THR A 8 -41.31 -66.31 -9.14
CA THR A 8 -40.51 -65.09 -9.06
C THR A 8 -39.38 -65.05 -10.10
N TRP A 9 -39.30 -63.94 -10.84
CA TRP A 9 -38.10 -63.51 -11.54
C TRP A 9 -37.71 -62.14 -10.99
N CYS A 10 -36.67 -62.10 -10.16
CA CYS A 10 -36.07 -60.88 -9.67
C CYS A 10 -35.13 -60.35 -10.77
N ARG A 11 -35.46 -59.20 -11.36
CA ARG A 11 -34.53 -58.43 -12.19
C ARG A 11 -33.99 -57.29 -11.33
N MET A 12 -32.76 -57.42 -10.86
CA MET A 12 -32.00 -56.27 -10.35
C MET A 12 -31.37 -55.56 -11.55
N THR A 13 -31.88 -54.37 -11.87
CA THR A 13 -31.16 -53.41 -12.72
C THR A 13 -30.34 -52.52 -11.79
N ALA A 14 -29.02 -52.75 -11.75
CA ALA A 14 -28.09 -51.84 -11.09
C ALA A 14 -27.93 -50.59 -11.97
N SER A 15 -28.46 -49.46 -11.50
CA SER A 15 -28.21 -48.15 -12.09
C SER A 15 -26.89 -47.64 -11.53
N VAL A 16 -25.85 -47.61 -12.36
CA VAL A 16 -24.55 -46.99 -12.00
C VAL A 16 -24.70 -45.49 -12.26
N THR A 17 -24.97 -44.72 -11.22
CA THR A 17 -24.88 -43.26 -11.25
C THR A 17 -23.41 -42.87 -11.21
N LEU A 18 -22.90 -42.40 -12.35
CA LEU A 18 -21.58 -41.79 -12.46
C LEU A 18 -21.65 -40.38 -11.85
N SER A 19 -21.25 -40.23 -10.60
CA SER A 19 -21.07 -38.92 -9.97
C SER A 19 -19.78 -38.30 -10.49
N VAL A 20 -19.91 -37.37 -11.45
CA VAL A 20 -18.83 -36.46 -11.83
C VAL A 20 -18.65 -35.47 -10.68
N ILE A 21 -17.62 -35.69 -9.85
CA ILE A 21 -17.18 -34.72 -8.86
C ILE A 21 -16.40 -33.65 -9.61
N LEU A 22 -17.05 -32.53 -9.88
CA LEU A 22 -16.40 -31.32 -10.37
C LEU A 22 -15.65 -30.70 -9.18
N ILE A 23 -14.35 -31.01 -9.05
CA ILE A 23 -13.49 -30.32 -8.09
C ILE A 23 -13.24 -28.93 -8.67
N LEU A 24 -14.03 -27.95 -8.23
CA LEU A 24 -13.75 -26.54 -8.43
C LEU A 24 -12.48 -26.23 -7.62
N LEU A 25 -11.33 -26.23 -8.30
CA LEU A 25 -10.12 -25.56 -7.82
C LEU A 25 -10.42 -24.05 -7.87
N ALA A 26 -11.13 -23.55 -6.87
CA ALA A 26 -11.14 -22.11 -6.64
C ALA A 26 -9.71 -21.72 -6.22
N PRO A 27 -9.07 -20.74 -6.85
CA PRO A 27 -7.86 -20.16 -6.30
C PRO A 27 -8.18 -19.71 -4.87
N SER A 28 -7.38 -20.13 -3.91
CA SER A 28 -7.41 -19.59 -2.55
C SER A 28 -6.96 -18.13 -2.66
N VAL A 29 -7.93 -17.22 -2.70
CA VAL A 29 -7.66 -15.80 -2.47
C VAL A 29 -7.30 -15.70 -1.00
N SER A 30 -6.04 -15.41 -0.68
CA SER A 30 -5.70 -14.90 0.65
C SER A 30 -6.43 -13.57 0.81
N LEU A 31 -7.16 -13.45 1.91
CA LEU A 31 -7.69 -12.16 2.34
C LEU A 31 -6.51 -11.27 2.72
N ALA A 32 -6.65 -9.96 2.50
CA ALA A 32 -5.72 -8.97 3.05
C ALA A 32 -5.80 -8.94 4.59
N GLY A 33 -5.04 -8.02 5.19
CA GLY A 33 -4.48 -8.13 6.53
C GLY A 33 -5.39 -8.44 7.72
N THR A 34 -4.75 -8.66 8.87
CA THR A 34 -5.42 -9.07 10.13
C THR A 34 -5.44 -7.99 11.20
N GLY A 35 -5.19 -6.75 10.79
CA GLY A 35 -5.08 -5.54 11.59
C GLY A 35 -6.39 -5.06 12.17
N ASP A 36 -6.45 -3.77 12.49
CA ASP A 36 -7.60 -3.14 13.11
C ASP A 36 -8.53 -2.59 12.03
N ASP A 37 -9.58 -3.33 11.65
CA ASP A 37 -10.62 -2.87 10.69
C ASP A 37 -11.45 -1.62 11.13
N SER A 38 -10.97 -0.83 12.10
CA SER A 38 -11.59 0.42 12.59
C SER A 38 -11.23 1.64 11.75
N ASP A 39 -10.64 1.44 10.57
CA ASP A 39 -10.08 2.39 9.62
C ASP A 39 -11.00 3.61 9.39
N ALA A 40 -12.29 3.37 9.17
CA ALA A 40 -13.26 4.43 8.91
C ALA A 40 -13.58 5.31 10.14
N SER A 41 -13.21 4.86 11.35
CA SER A 41 -13.60 5.49 12.62
C SER A 41 -12.42 6.04 13.42
N SER A 42 -11.19 5.59 13.16
CA SER A 42 -10.00 5.99 13.90
C SER A 42 -8.71 6.00 13.06
N PRO A 43 -8.72 6.47 11.80
CA PRO A 43 -7.64 6.20 10.87
C PRO A 43 -6.27 6.69 11.35
N GLU A 44 -5.22 5.95 11.05
CA GLU A 44 -3.87 6.10 11.55
C GLU A 44 -2.90 6.63 10.49
N VAL A 45 -1.98 7.50 10.93
CA VAL A 45 -0.87 7.98 10.11
C VAL A 45 0.48 7.69 10.77
N GLY A 46 1.41 7.18 9.98
CA GLY A 46 2.79 6.93 10.37
C GLY A 46 3.79 7.57 9.41
N VAL A 47 4.91 8.08 9.91
CA VAL A 47 5.96 8.63 9.04
C VAL A 47 7.36 8.26 9.50
N GLU A 48 8.23 7.98 8.53
CA GLU A 48 9.67 7.84 8.73
C GLU A 48 10.43 8.75 7.77
N TRP A 49 11.56 9.28 8.25
CA TRP A 49 12.37 10.16 7.43
C TRP A 49 13.83 10.13 7.85
N VAL A 50 14.72 10.46 6.91
CA VAL A 50 16.15 10.59 7.18
C VAL A 50 16.68 11.81 6.45
N ASN A 51 17.14 12.79 7.23
CA ASN A 51 17.86 13.98 6.76
C ASN A 51 19.37 13.77 6.85
N ASP A 52 19.82 13.25 7.99
CA ASP A 52 21.24 13.19 8.34
C ASP A 52 21.85 11.89 7.81
N TYR A 53 22.58 11.94 6.70
CA TYR A 53 23.30 10.79 6.18
C TYR A 53 24.77 10.87 6.51
N THR A 54 25.43 9.71 6.49
CA THR A 54 26.88 9.67 6.44
C THR A 54 27.34 9.31 5.03
N TRP A 55 28.60 9.63 4.74
CA TRP A 55 29.24 9.29 3.47
C TRP A 55 29.03 7.80 3.14
N PRO A 56 28.64 7.44 1.90
CA PRO A 56 28.76 8.24 0.68
C PRO A 56 27.55 9.12 0.34
N TYR A 57 26.48 9.08 1.10
CA TYR A 57 25.26 9.85 0.81
C TYR A 57 25.37 11.28 1.34
N SER A 58 24.73 12.20 0.63
CA SER A 58 24.57 13.59 1.08
C SER A 58 23.33 13.70 1.95
N ASP A 59 23.37 14.63 2.91
CA ASP A 59 22.20 15.00 3.70
C ASP A 59 21.06 15.51 2.81
N LEU A 60 19.83 15.28 3.28
CA LEU A 60 18.60 15.82 2.73
C LEU A 60 17.98 16.74 3.78
N SER A 61 17.57 17.93 3.40
CA SER A 61 17.14 19.00 4.31
C SER A 61 15.63 19.09 4.49
N TYR A 62 14.83 18.45 3.64
CA TYR A 62 13.36 18.58 3.65
C TYR A 62 12.63 17.26 3.92
N CYS A 63 13.32 16.13 4.15
CA CYS A 63 12.62 14.86 4.41
C CYS A 63 11.81 14.91 5.72
N ASP A 64 12.31 15.59 6.75
CA ASP A 64 11.54 15.86 7.97
C ASP A 64 10.37 16.81 7.73
N ASP A 65 10.54 17.85 6.92
CA ASP A 65 9.45 18.75 6.54
C ASP A 65 8.33 17.98 5.81
N SER A 66 8.68 17.20 4.77
CA SER A 66 7.77 16.33 4.02
C SER A 66 6.98 15.38 4.95
N ALA A 67 7.68 14.65 5.81
CA ALA A 67 7.08 13.72 6.77
C ALA A 67 6.21 14.42 7.80
N ASN A 68 6.68 15.51 8.41
CA ASN A 68 5.91 16.27 9.38
C ASN A 68 4.70 16.94 8.72
N GLY A 69 4.81 17.33 7.45
CA GLY A 69 3.74 17.88 6.62
C GLY A 69 2.54 16.94 6.57
N LEU A 70 2.73 15.72 6.09
CA LEU A 70 1.69 14.68 6.05
C LEU A 70 1.16 14.39 7.46
N TYR A 71 2.07 14.07 8.38
CA TYR A 71 1.74 13.64 9.74
C TYR A 71 0.87 14.67 10.47
N ASN A 72 1.24 15.96 10.41
CA ASN A 72 0.50 17.02 11.07
C ASN A 72 -0.79 17.38 10.34
N ARG A 73 -0.80 17.38 9.01
CA ARG A 73 -1.99 17.72 8.22
C ARG A 73 -3.13 16.73 8.47
N LEU A 74 -2.85 15.42 8.45
CA LEU A 74 -3.85 14.40 8.73
C LEU A 74 -4.23 14.36 10.22
N GLY A 75 -3.26 14.55 11.11
CA GLY A 75 -3.54 14.67 12.54
C GLY A 75 -4.51 15.84 12.88
N ASN A 76 -4.46 16.93 12.11
CA ASN A 76 -5.42 18.03 12.25
C ASN A 76 -6.82 17.69 11.75
N GLU A 77 -6.96 16.70 10.86
CA GLU A 77 -8.24 16.11 10.44
C GLU A 77 -8.76 15.03 11.39
N GLY A 78 -8.06 14.82 12.52
CA GLY A 78 -8.47 13.85 13.54
C GLY A 78 -7.92 12.45 13.33
N TRP A 79 -7.00 12.25 12.39
CA TRP A 79 -6.28 10.98 12.26
C TRP A 79 -5.40 10.73 13.50
N THR A 80 -5.32 9.48 13.92
CA THR A 80 -4.43 9.03 14.99
C THR A 80 -2.98 9.10 14.51
N LYS A 81 -2.18 9.88 15.22
CA LYS A 81 -0.76 10.08 14.92
C LYS A 81 0.06 8.97 15.59
N SER A 82 0.26 7.85 14.90
CA SER A 82 0.81 6.61 15.46
C SER A 82 2.31 6.65 15.69
N PHE A 83 3.09 6.99 14.67
CA PHE A 83 4.54 7.15 14.82
C PHE A 83 5.13 8.21 13.90
N ASN A 84 6.23 8.80 14.34
CA ASN A 84 7.08 9.68 13.57
C ASN A 84 8.53 9.40 13.96
N LYS A 85 9.31 8.82 13.05
CA LYS A 85 10.67 8.33 13.29
C LYS A 85 11.66 8.98 12.34
N GLY A 86 12.53 9.81 12.89
CA GLY A 86 13.53 10.55 12.12
C GLY A 86 14.96 10.07 12.35
N ASN A 87 15.79 10.16 11.31
CA ASN A 87 17.24 9.95 11.34
C ASN A 87 17.62 8.62 11.99
N SER A 88 18.35 8.63 13.11
CA SER A 88 18.79 7.42 13.82
C SER A 88 17.67 6.62 14.49
N ASN A 89 16.42 7.13 14.46
CA ASN A 89 15.25 6.40 14.93
C ASN A 89 14.46 5.76 13.79
N ALA A 90 14.70 6.14 12.53
CA ALA A 90 14.21 5.39 11.38
C ALA A 90 14.99 4.09 11.27
N LYS A 91 14.29 2.97 11.01
CA LYS A 91 14.89 1.63 11.06
C LYS A 91 14.28 0.71 10.04
N ALA A 92 15.10 -0.16 9.45
CA ALA A 92 14.63 -1.14 8.47
C ALA A 92 13.62 -2.12 9.09
N ALA A 93 13.84 -2.48 10.36
CA ALA A 93 12.93 -3.33 11.13
C ALA A 93 11.48 -2.80 11.23
N HIS A 94 11.23 -1.50 11.00
CA HIS A 94 9.88 -0.94 11.01
C HIS A 94 9.11 -1.16 9.70
N PHE A 95 9.77 -1.65 8.64
CA PHE A 95 9.20 -1.91 7.31
C PHE A 95 9.18 -3.41 6.94
N GLU A 96 9.98 -4.22 7.61
CA GLU A 96 10.22 -5.62 7.27
C GLU A 96 9.32 -6.59 8.07
N GLN A 97 8.66 -7.51 7.37
CA GLN A 97 7.71 -8.50 7.93
C GLN A 97 8.28 -9.35 9.06
N ALA A 98 9.54 -9.76 8.93
CA ALA A 98 10.18 -10.60 9.92
C ALA A 98 10.46 -9.87 11.26
N ASN A 99 10.11 -8.59 11.37
CA ASN A 99 10.51 -7.70 12.46
C ASN A 99 9.34 -6.96 13.13
N GLN A 100 9.21 -5.65 12.91
CA GLN A 100 8.32 -4.77 13.68
C GLN A 100 7.34 -3.99 12.80
N ASP A 101 7.18 -4.37 11.52
CA ASP A 101 6.28 -3.66 10.60
C ASP A 101 4.83 -3.59 11.08
N SER A 102 4.27 -4.67 11.62
CA SER A 102 2.96 -4.72 12.30
C SER A 102 2.86 -3.88 13.58
N GLN A 103 3.92 -3.17 13.97
CA GLN A 103 3.91 -2.15 15.04
C GLN A 103 4.15 -0.73 14.51
N TYR A 104 4.52 -0.62 13.24
CA TYR A 104 4.92 0.62 12.57
C TYR A 104 4.29 0.69 11.19
N ILE A 105 5.06 0.48 10.11
CA ILE A 105 4.61 0.78 8.74
C ILE A 105 3.34 0.04 8.38
N ASP A 106 3.19 -1.21 8.82
CA ASP A 106 2.02 -2.01 8.52
C ASP A 106 0.90 -1.88 9.56
N ALA A 107 1.02 -0.99 10.55
CA ALA A 107 0.07 -0.78 11.63
C ALA A 107 -0.68 0.55 11.55
N VAL A 108 -0.72 1.14 10.36
CA VAL A 108 -1.37 2.43 10.08
C VAL A 108 -2.00 2.38 8.70
N ASP A 109 -3.11 3.08 8.46
CA ASP A 109 -3.72 3.11 7.12
C ASP A 109 -2.84 3.82 6.09
N ILE A 110 -2.16 4.90 6.51
CA ILE A 110 -1.29 5.69 5.63
C ILE A 110 0.10 5.91 6.21
N ALA A 111 1.11 5.58 5.42
CA ALA A 111 2.51 5.77 5.75
C ALA A 111 3.23 6.67 4.74
N LEU A 112 4.28 7.36 5.21
CA LEU A 112 5.27 8.00 4.34
C LEU A 112 6.68 7.68 4.81
N TYR A 113 7.53 7.29 3.86
CA TYR A 113 8.97 7.36 4.00
C TYR A 113 9.53 8.49 3.12
N SER A 114 10.35 9.37 3.69
CA SER A 114 11.09 10.40 2.94
C SER A 114 12.60 10.29 3.17
N GLY A 115 13.36 10.17 2.08
CA GLY A 115 14.80 9.96 2.15
C GLY A 115 15.46 9.58 0.83
N HIS A 116 16.65 8.97 0.92
CA HIS A 116 17.29 8.34 -0.23
C HIS A 116 16.63 7.00 -0.53
N GLY A 117 16.66 6.64 -1.80
CA GLY A 117 16.11 5.40 -2.33
C GLY A 117 16.75 5.04 -3.65
N SER A 118 16.49 3.81 -4.09
CA SER A 118 16.84 3.33 -5.41
C SER A 118 15.77 2.34 -5.89
N THR A 119 16.00 1.74 -7.06
CA THR A 119 15.02 0.82 -7.68
C THR A 119 14.58 -0.31 -6.77
N ASP A 120 15.48 -0.82 -5.92
CA ASP A 120 15.32 -2.05 -5.12
C ASP A 120 15.34 -1.83 -3.60
N LYS A 121 15.57 -0.59 -3.12
CA LYS A 121 15.70 -0.33 -1.67
C LYS A 121 15.38 1.10 -1.24
N LEU A 122 15.08 1.23 0.05
CA LEU A 122 15.04 2.47 0.82
C LEU A 122 16.30 2.56 1.71
N ASP A 123 16.93 3.73 1.80
CA ASP A 123 18.11 3.97 2.65
C ASP A 123 17.70 4.56 4.03
N VAL A 124 17.09 3.74 4.89
CA VAL A 124 16.37 4.15 6.11
C VAL A 124 17.25 4.46 7.34
N SER A 125 18.56 4.67 7.17
CA SER A 125 19.43 5.12 8.26
C SER A 125 20.68 5.81 7.73
N THR A 126 21.43 6.40 8.66
CA THR A 126 22.60 7.21 8.34
C THR A 126 23.79 6.40 7.78
N VAL A 127 23.82 5.05 7.87
CA VAL A 127 25.00 4.26 7.40
C VAL A 127 24.70 2.87 6.83
N THR A 128 23.78 2.08 7.40
CA THR A 128 23.80 0.61 7.17
C THR A 128 22.47 -0.06 6.96
N GLU A 129 21.40 0.50 7.50
CA GLU A 129 20.08 -0.10 7.38
C GLU A 129 19.44 0.32 6.07
N LYS A 130 18.94 -0.70 5.37
CA LYS A 130 18.28 -0.61 4.08
C LYS A 130 17.05 -1.50 4.19
N VAL A 131 15.97 -1.09 3.56
CA VAL A 131 14.81 -1.95 3.34
C VAL A 131 14.86 -2.36 1.89
N TYR A 132 15.09 -3.64 1.62
CA TYR A 132 14.96 -4.15 0.26
C TYR A 132 13.50 -4.48 -0.03
N HIS A 133 13.10 -4.31 -1.29
CA HIS A 133 11.71 -4.54 -1.69
C HIS A 133 11.20 -5.96 -1.38
N ASP A 134 12.09 -6.95 -1.37
CA ASP A 134 11.77 -8.36 -1.11
C ASP A 134 11.77 -8.72 0.38
N GLU A 135 12.04 -7.76 1.25
CA GLU A 135 11.92 -7.88 2.71
C GLU A 135 10.65 -7.19 3.24
N ALA A 136 9.97 -6.43 2.37
CA ALA A 136 8.74 -5.69 2.66
C ALA A 136 7.50 -6.46 2.16
N GLU A 137 6.50 -6.61 3.03
CA GLU A 137 5.22 -7.26 2.74
C GLU A 137 4.08 -6.38 3.29
N TRP A 138 3.73 -5.30 2.58
CA TRP A 138 2.87 -4.25 3.12
C TRP A 138 1.37 -4.53 2.89
N GLY A 139 0.58 -4.29 3.94
CA GLY A 139 -0.87 -4.46 4.02
C GLY A 139 -1.33 -5.86 4.44
N ASP A 140 -0.42 -6.68 4.98
CA ASP A 140 -0.79 -7.99 5.55
C ASP A 140 -1.22 -7.90 7.03
N TYR A 141 -1.09 -6.70 7.60
CA TYR A 141 -1.70 -6.28 8.83
C TYR A 141 -2.73 -5.16 8.59
N ASP A 142 -2.33 -3.92 8.31
CA ASP A 142 -3.24 -2.74 8.35
C ASP A 142 -2.99 -1.69 7.26
N LEU A 143 -1.81 -1.68 6.62
CA LEU A 143 -1.44 -0.58 5.71
C LEU A 143 -2.18 -0.63 4.38
N GLU A 144 -2.87 0.46 4.06
CA GLU A 144 -3.53 0.64 2.78
C GLU A 144 -2.68 1.43 1.79
N TRP A 145 -2.02 2.51 2.24
CA TRP A 145 -1.32 3.42 1.33
C TRP A 145 0.04 3.85 1.88
N ILE A 146 1.09 3.69 1.07
CA ILE A 146 2.42 4.17 1.41
C ILE A 146 3.03 5.07 0.34
N GLY A 147 3.44 6.26 0.76
CA GLY A 147 4.25 7.16 -0.05
C GLY A 147 5.74 6.90 0.17
N LEU A 148 6.48 6.72 -0.91
CA LEU A 148 7.93 6.58 -0.95
C LEU A 148 8.50 7.83 -1.63
N ASP A 149 8.70 8.87 -0.82
CA ASP A 149 9.30 10.15 -1.22
C ASP A 149 10.82 10.00 -1.33
N CYS A 150 11.23 9.24 -2.35
CA CYS A 150 12.62 8.95 -2.64
C CYS A 150 12.81 8.55 -4.12
N CYS A 151 14.07 8.60 -4.56
CA CYS A 151 14.41 8.32 -5.95
C CYS A 151 14.11 6.87 -6.34
N LEU A 152 13.55 6.68 -7.54
CA LEU A 152 13.44 5.39 -8.24
C LEU A 152 12.59 4.30 -7.58
N ALA A 153 11.99 4.51 -6.39
CA ALA A 153 11.14 3.51 -5.74
C ALA A 153 9.90 3.10 -6.59
N GLY A 154 9.44 3.97 -7.49
CA GLY A 154 8.38 3.68 -8.47
C GLY A 154 8.84 2.88 -9.70
N SER A 155 10.12 2.50 -9.79
CA SER A 155 10.68 1.93 -11.02
C SER A 155 10.27 0.48 -11.27
N GLY A 156 9.97 -0.31 -10.24
CA GLY A 156 9.42 -1.66 -10.44
C GLY A 156 9.43 -2.54 -9.20
N ASP A 157 10.50 -2.54 -8.42
CA ASP A 157 10.75 -3.69 -7.53
C ASP A 157 9.83 -3.67 -6.30
N PHE A 158 9.52 -2.49 -5.75
CA PHE A 158 8.55 -2.33 -4.66
C PHE A 158 7.11 -2.71 -5.01
N SER A 159 6.76 -2.89 -6.29
CA SER A 159 5.43 -3.44 -6.62
C SER A 159 5.23 -4.86 -6.08
N SER A 160 6.31 -5.61 -5.86
CA SER A 160 6.26 -6.94 -5.24
C SER A 160 5.99 -6.92 -3.74
N SER A 161 6.06 -5.75 -3.10
CA SER A 161 5.77 -5.56 -1.68
C SER A 161 4.29 -5.34 -1.39
N LEU A 162 3.42 -5.31 -2.41
CA LEU A 162 1.97 -5.30 -2.24
C LEU A 162 1.52 -6.66 -1.67
N ASN A 163 1.20 -6.71 -0.37
CA ASN A 163 0.73 -7.91 0.33
C ASN A 163 -0.64 -7.67 1.00
N GLY A 164 -1.45 -6.82 0.38
CA GLY A 164 -2.73 -6.35 0.90
C GLY A 164 -2.86 -4.82 0.82
N ALA A 165 -1.73 -4.11 0.73
CA ALA A 165 -1.74 -2.67 0.54
C ALA A 165 -2.42 -2.30 -0.79
N HIS A 166 -3.15 -1.19 -0.78
CA HIS A 166 -3.88 -0.71 -1.94
C HIS A 166 -2.95 -0.01 -2.92
N LEU A 167 -2.09 0.90 -2.41
CA LEU A 167 -1.21 1.71 -3.24
C LEU A 167 0.20 1.88 -2.64
N ILE A 168 1.20 1.74 -3.52
CA ILE A 168 2.57 2.18 -3.27
C ILE A 168 2.86 3.34 -4.22
N LEU A 169 3.12 4.52 -3.68
CA LEU A 169 3.31 5.75 -4.42
C LEU A 169 4.80 6.14 -4.40
N GLY A 170 5.39 6.50 -5.54
CA GLY A 170 6.80 6.88 -5.59
C GLY A 170 7.20 7.56 -6.89
N PHE A 171 8.51 7.56 -7.19
CA PHE A 171 9.08 8.14 -8.40
C PHE A 171 9.79 7.09 -9.26
N SER A 172 9.60 7.12 -10.58
CA SER A 172 10.34 6.27 -11.53
C SER A 172 11.60 6.93 -12.08
N THR A 173 11.90 8.14 -11.62
CA THR A 173 13.12 8.91 -11.92
C THR A 173 13.79 9.33 -10.62
N ASN A 174 14.91 10.04 -10.73
CA ASN A 174 15.39 10.83 -9.60
C ASN A 174 14.36 11.92 -9.28
N CYS A 175 14.08 12.12 -8.00
CA CYS A 175 13.32 13.24 -7.46
C CYS A 175 14.26 14.17 -6.67
N TYR A 176 13.72 15.29 -6.23
CA TYR A 176 14.43 16.31 -5.47
C TYR A 176 13.85 16.36 -4.05
N ASP A 177 14.72 16.67 -3.09
CA ASP A 177 14.36 16.93 -1.70
C ASP A 177 13.40 18.12 -1.59
N SER A 178 12.18 17.90 -1.08
CA SER A 178 11.09 18.88 -1.04
C SER A 178 10.07 18.56 0.07
N ASP A 179 9.05 19.41 0.23
CA ASP A 179 7.97 19.25 1.23
C ASP A 179 6.77 18.45 0.67
N LEU A 180 7.07 17.36 -0.04
CA LEU A 180 6.06 16.62 -0.83
C LEU A 180 4.92 16.10 0.04
N GLY A 181 5.23 15.58 1.23
CA GLY A 181 4.22 15.01 2.11
C GLY A 181 3.17 16.05 2.56
N LEU A 182 3.55 17.32 2.76
CA LEU A 182 2.57 18.38 3.03
C LEU A 182 1.65 18.61 1.82
N HIS A 183 2.21 18.75 0.62
CA HIS A 183 1.41 19.00 -0.57
C HIS A 183 0.53 17.81 -0.93
N TRP A 184 1.05 16.58 -0.77
CA TRP A 184 0.26 15.37 -0.91
C TRP A 184 -0.95 15.41 0.04
N ALA A 185 -0.71 15.70 1.32
CA ALA A 185 -1.76 15.75 2.33
C ALA A 185 -2.81 16.84 2.07
N ASN A 186 -2.41 18.00 1.54
CA ASN A 186 -3.36 19.06 1.19
C ASN A 186 -4.32 18.61 0.08
N TYR A 187 -3.85 17.85 -0.91
CA TYR A 187 -4.74 17.30 -1.94
C TYR A 187 -5.55 16.08 -1.48
N LEU A 188 -5.23 15.47 -0.34
CA LEU A 188 -6.00 14.35 0.22
C LEU A 188 -7.30 14.81 0.89
N VAL A 189 -7.37 16.07 1.35
CA VAL A 189 -8.41 16.55 2.26
C VAL A 189 -9.27 17.63 1.61
N ASP A 190 -10.59 17.54 1.80
CA ASP A 190 -11.54 18.61 1.46
C ASP A 190 -11.56 19.69 2.56
N ASP A 191 -11.04 20.88 2.26
CA ASP A 191 -11.07 22.05 3.15
C ASP A 191 -12.27 22.99 2.90
N GLY A 192 -13.27 22.53 2.13
CA GLY A 192 -14.56 23.17 1.93
C GLY A 192 -14.72 23.81 0.54
N SER A 193 -15.47 24.92 0.48
CA SER A 193 -16.18 25.39 -0.73
C SER A 193 -15.38 25.55 -2.04
N ASN A 194 -14.04 25.54 -2.02
CA ASN A 194 -13.20 25.63 -3.22
C ASN A 194 -12.01 24.66 -3.21
N ASP A 195 -11.99 23.68 -2.31
CA ASP A 195 -10.93 22.67 -2.23
C ASP A 195 -11.57 21.32 -1.99
N VAL A 196 -11.47 20.43 -2.97
CA VAL A 196 -12.10 19.11 -2.90
C VAL A 196 -11.01 18.07 -2.73
N ALA A 197 -11.27 17.09 -1.87
CA ALA A 197 -10.40 15.92 -1.77
C ALA A 197 -10.22 15.25 -3.14
N TYR A 198 -9.01 14.77 -3.39
CA TYR A 198 -8.70 13.90 -4.52
C TYR A 198 -8.43 12.47 -4.05
N THR A 199 -8.43 11.54 -5.01
CA THR A 199 -8.01 10.17 -4.72
C THR A 199 -6.54 10.13 -4.33
N VAL A 200 -6.14 9.19 -3.47
CA VAL A 200 -4.78 9.06 -2.93
C VAL A 200 -3.71 9.17 -4.02
N LYS A 201 -3.92 8.43 -5.12
CA LYS A 201 -3.09 8.47 -6.32
C LYS A 201 -3.00 9.87 -6.95
N ASN A 202 -4.13 10.54 -7.16
CA ASN A 202 -4.14 11.85 -7.80
C ASN A 202 -3.52 12.91 -6.89
N SER A 203 -3.75 12.83 -5.58
CA SER A 203 -3.15 13.73 -4.60
C SER A 203 -1.63 13.62 -4.61
N TRP A 204 -1.07 12.41 -4.76
CA TRP A 204 0.38 12.24 -4.92
C TRP A 204 0.91 12.89 -6.19
N PHE A 205 0.22 12.71 -7.32
CA PHE A 205 0.61 13.34 -8.58
C PHE A 205 0.56 14.86 -8.51
N TYR A 206 -0.50 15.44 -7.94
CA TYR A 206 -0.63 16.88 -7.81
C TYR A 206 0.33 17.47 -6.78
N GLY A 207 0.56 16.79 -5.65
CA GLY A 207 1.58 17.19 -4.68
C GLY A 207 2.97 17.18 -5.31
N ALA A 208 3.29 16.12 -6.06
CA ALA A 208 4.56 16.03 -6.77
C ALA A 208 4.71 17.13 -7.85
N ASP A 209 3.65 17.50 -8.55
CA ASP A 209 3.70 18.55 -9.58
C ASP A 209 3.92 19.96 -9.00
N VAL A 210 3.63 20.17 -7.71
CA VAL A 210 3.94 21.41 -7.01
C VAL A 210 5.45 21.52 -6.72
N ASP A 211 6.07 20.41 -6.32
CA ASP A 211 7.43 20.42 -5.77
C ASP A 211 8.52 20.00 -6.75
N GLN A 212 8.18 19.10 -7.68
CA GLN A 212 9.16 18.46 -8.54
C GLN A 212 9.23 19.16 -9.90
N PRO A 213 10.43 19.39 -10.44
CA PRO A 213 10.58 20.07 -11.72
C PRO A 213 10.23 19.15 -12.90
N SER A 214 9.97 19.78 -14.05
CA SER A 214 9.86 19.08 -15.34
C SER A 214 11.01 18.07 -15.57
N GLY A 215 10.64 16.87 -16.00
CA GLY A 215 11.56 15.75 -16.20
C GLY A 215 11.57 14.72 -15.07
N VAL A 216 10.91 15.01 -13.95
CA VAL A 216 10.58 14.02 -12.93
C VAL A 216 9.30 13.27 -13.32
N THR A 217 9.25 11.96 -13.04
CA THR A 217 8.07 11.13 -13.26
C THR A 217 7.67 10.44 -11.96
N ALA A 218 6.47 10.74 -11.46
CA ALA A 218 5.84 9.97 -10.40
C ALA A 218 5.22 8.70 -10.99
N LYS A 219 5.27 7.61 -10.22
CA LYS A 219 4.63 6.34 -10.56
C LYS A 219 4.00 5.73 -9.32
N VAL A 220 2.76 5.31 -9.47
CA VAL A 220 1.97 4.67 -8.41
C VAL A 220 1.67 3.25 -8.85
N PHE A 221 1.98 2.28 -8.00
CA PHE A 221 1.52 0.90 -8.11
C PHE A 221 0.23 0.74 -7.31
N GLY A 222 -0.65 -0.12 -7.79
CA GLY A 222 -1.75 -0.62 -6.97
C GLY A 222 -2.04 -2.06 -7.31
N GLU A 223 -2.56 -2.82 -6.35
CA GLU A 223 -2.86 -4.24 -6.51
C GLU A 223 -3.91 -4.44 -7.62
N THR A 224 -4.91 -3.54 -7.67
CA THR A 224 -5.90 -3.51 -8.76
C THR A 224 -6.10 -2.11 -9.32
N SER A 225 -6.68 -2.02 -10.52
CA SER A 225 -7.08 -0.73 -11.12
C SER A 225 -8.10 0.03 -10.30
N SER A 226 -8.85 -0.66 -9.42
CA SER A 226 -9.84 -0.05 -8.53
C SER A 226 -9.18 0.73 -7.39
N CYS A 227 -8.04 0.26 -6.86
CA CYS A 227 -7.27 0.95 -5.80
C CYS A 227 -6.92 2.40 -6.19
N GLY A 228 -6.73 2.65 -7.49
CA GLY A 228 -6.45 3.99 -8.00
C GLY A 228 -7.61 4.99 -7.85
N ASN A 229 -8.79 4.56 -7.38
CA ASN A 229 -9.95 5.40 -7.09
C ASN A 229 -10.18 5.63 -5.59
N ASP A 230 -9.30 5.11 -4.73
CA ASP A 230 -9.42 5.30 -3.29
C ASP A 230 -9.21 6.77 -2.92
N TYR A 231 -10.10 7.25 -2.06
CA TYR A 231 -9.85 8.43 -1.23
C TYR A 231 -9.22 7.95 0.09
N ILE A 232 -8.69 8.86 0.89
CA ILE A 232 -8.44 8.51 2.30
C ILE A 232 -9.77 8.39 3.06
N TRP A 233 -9.75 7.72 4.21
CA TRP A 233 -10.90 7.60 5.10
C TRP A 233 -11.54 8.95 5.42
N GLY A 234 -12.86 8.99 5.35
CA GLY A 234 -13.67 10.18 5.59
C GLY A 234 -13.76 11.16 4.41
N GLN A 235 -12.93 11.02 3.36
CA GLN A 235 -12.88 11.95 2.23
C GLN A 235 -13.57 11.42 0.95
N GLY A 236 -13.93 10.15 0.93
CA GLY A 236 -14.65 9.54 -0.20
C GLY A 236 -14.79 8.03 -0.04
N SER A 237 -14.90 7.33 -1.18
CA SER A 237 -14.95 5.86 -1.18
C SER A 237 -13.55 5.27 -1.07
N VAL A 238 -13.40 4.28 -0.19
CA VAL A 238 -12.30 3.32 -0.17
C VAL A 238 -12.85 1.99 -0.64
N ILE A 239 -12.13 1.28 -1.51
CA ILE A 239 -12.54 -0.07 -1.90
C ILE A 239 -12.31 -1.06 -0.75
N THR A 240 -12.89 -2.25 -0.86
CA THR A 240 -12.47 -3.36 0.01
C THR A 240 -11.08 -3.82 -0.36
N ASP A 241 -10.39 -4.42 0.61
CA ASP A 241 -9.02 -4.87 0.43
C ASP A 241 -8.84 -5.72 -0.83
N PRO A 242 -7.75 -5.48 -1.56
CA PRO A 242 -7.49 -6.19 -2.79
C PRO A 242 -7.06 -7.64 -2.51
N PRO A 243 -7.17 -8.53 -3.51
CA PRO A 243 -6.57 -9.86 -3.40
C PRO A 243 -5.06 -9.73 -3.23
N VAL A 244 -4.45 -10.62 -2.47
CA VAL A 244 -2.99 -10.75 -2.44
C VAL A 244 -2.55 -11.70 -3.54
N ASP A 245 -1.95 -11.17 -4.62
CA ASP A 245 -1.34 -11.98 -5.65
C ASP A 245 -0.03 -11.40 -6.23
N SER A 246 0.31 -11.68 -7.48
CA SER A 246 1.54 -11.18 -8.13
C SER A 246 1.26 -10.17 -9.25
N SER A 247 0.02 -9.70 -9.33
CA SER A 247 -0.48 -8.81 -10.36
C SER A 247 -0.61 -7.42 -9.77
N TYR A 248 -0.23 -6.43 -10.55
CA TYR A 248 -0.41 -5.04 -10.17
C TYR A 248 -0.79 -4.23 -11.40
N THR A 249 -1.37 -3.07 -11.15
CA THR A 249 -1.53 -2.00 -12.10
C THR A 249 -0.60 -0.86 -11.75
N TYR A 250 -0.36 0.05 -12.70
CA TYR A 250 0.37 1.26 -12.39
C TYR A 250 -0.13 2.45 -13.19
N TRP A 251 0.15 3.64 -12.66
CA TRP A 251 -0.08 4.93 -13.32
C TRP A 251 1.17 5.77 -13.23
N THR A 252 1.38 6.63 -14.23
CA THR A 252 2.52 7.55 -14.29
C THR A 252 2.05 8.96 -14.52
N TYR A 253 2.74 9.93 -13.93
CA TYR A 253 2.53 11.35 -14.14
C TYR A 253 3.89 12.03 -14.35
N ASN A 254 4.03 12.78 -15.44
CA ASN A 254 5.23 13.56 -15.73
C ASN A 254 5.01 15.00 -15.27
N MET A 255 5.94 15.53 -14.49
CA MET A 255 5.83 16.88 -13.94
C MET A 255 5.90 17.95 -15.04
N GLY A 256 5.12 19.03 -14.83
CA GLY A 256 4.92 20.15 -15.76
C GLY A 256 6.09 21.11 -15.93
#